data_AF-A0A0K8U5K1-F1
#
_entry.id   AF-A0A0K8U5K1-F1
#
_cell.length_a   1.000
_cell.length_b   1.000
_cell.length_c   1.000
_cell.angle_alpha   90.00
_cell.angle_beta   90.00
_cell.angle_gamma   90.00
#
_symmetry.space_group_name_H-M   'P 1'
#
loop_
_entity.id
_entity.type
_entity.pdbx_description
1 polymer ?
#
loop_
_entity_poly.entity_id
_entity_poly.type
_entity_poly.pdbx_seq_one_letter_code
_entity_poly.pdbx_strand_id
1 'polypeptide(L)'
;MSNKCFGDDVIIEEIPIFLSKNLQENLYLFQYPTKTQISNFDNSAVVNCCVKPLNHEVKVDFALNTESNFYDRFKGEKFALASDGKSQTKGERPTYKRGVMDKQAFTSTRSLDDVDKYVVGILSDKELHLTPLANILQLRPSLSHFDKEDKRLKAEQKALNDEDDEEELQQVTVKFAKSGVGNKKSKAKERQGYASFIKRSNEESWCETYWHPRKSPTAELERQKLFATNQQINLALELDFPKYVKKLLPEDGKDQGIDAVLPPKVISKTRLKSMSLVDQLKVILRDVRMMSFEDIYSILQDCNDCNISSEKVLRALPQVGVLIHGNWVPQSDIIYPTDTLSNSNGVSSELMIRARDYVLFRFSRVKYLYRRQVITATQLPPDEAAEVLQSVARLNSEKSGNYYCLPIKSLNRDTQNLFKDRKWFGELRSKHIMKWILRNHPSVHENGRFGKINCNLRKYLKQKHDKQYTNMYCIFKEIKYCLIL
;
A
#
# COMPACT_ATOMS: atom_id res chain seq x y z
N MET A 1 -12.88 -22.02 -22.13
CA MET A 1 -14.28 -22.04 -21.66
C MET A 1 -14.82 -20.64 -21.84
N SER A 2 -15.71 -20.47 -22.81
CA SER A 2 -16.35 -19.20 -23.15
C SER A 2 -17.30 -18.78 -22.03
N ASN A 3 -17.03 -17.65 -21.38
CA ASN A 3 -18.02 -16.96 -20.57
C ASN A 3 -19.13 -16.47 -21.49
N LYS A 4 -20.18 -17.29 -21.65
CA LYS A 4 -21.48 -16.82 -22.11
C LYS A 4 -22.07 -16.01 -20.96
N CYS A 5 -22.10 -14.69 -21.10
CA CYS A 5 -22.99 -13.85 -20.33
C CYS A 5 -24.42 -14.35 -20.58
N PHE A 6 -25.09 -14.84 -19.55
CA PHE A 6 -26.53 -14.99 -19.58
C PHE A 6 -27.13 -13.59 -19.78
N GLY A 7 -28.12 -13.49 -20.66
CA GLY A 7 -28.71 -12.22 -21.08
C GLY A 7 -29.17 -11.39 -19.89
N ASP A 8 -28.95 -10.09 -19.98
CA ASP A 8 -29.25 -9.13 -18.92
C ASP A 8 -30.67 -9.31 -18.39
N ASP A 9 -30.80 -9.41 -17.06
CA ASP A 9 -32.10 -9.46 -16.39
C ASP A 9 -32.91 -8.21 -16.73
N VAL A 10 -34.19 -8.38 -17.05
CA VAL A 10 -35.07 -7.26 -17.39
C VAL A 10 -35.28 -6.38 -16.16
N ILE A 11 -35.00 -5.08 -16.28
CA ILE A 11 -35.26 -4.10 -15.23
C ILE A 11 -36.78 -4.01 -15.02
N ILE A 12 -37.23 -4.37 -13.82
CA ILE A 12 -38.66 -4.33 -13.43
C ILE A 12 -39.01 -2.95 -12.87
N GLU A 13 -38.11 -2.35 -12.09
CA GLU A 13 -38.34 -1.08 -11.40
C GLU A 13 -37.02 -0.36 -11.14
N GLU A 14 -37.03 0.96 -11.35
CA GLU A 14 -35.91 1.86 -11.04
C GLU A 14 -36.30 2.74 -9.85
N ILE A 15 -35.56 2.62 -8.74
CA ILE A 15 -35.81 3.37 -7.50
C ILE A 15 -34.72 4.44 -7.37
N PRO A 16 -35.03 5.74 -7.47
CA PRO A 16 -34.06 6.79 -7.24
C PRO A 16 -33.59 6.81 -5.78
N ILE A 17 -32.30 7.06 -5.59
CA ILE A 17 -31.66 7.15 -4.28
C ILE A 17 -31.18 8.57 -4.04
N PHE A 18 -31.65 9.18 -2.96
CA PHE A 18 -31.28 10.51 -2.51
C PHE A 18 -30.47 10.46 -1.22
N LEU A 19 -29.65 11.49 -1.00
CA LEU A 19 -28.87 11.65 0.23
C LEU A 19 -29.33 12.92 0.96
N SER A 20 -29.94 12.77 2.13
CA SER A 20 -30.23 13.88 3.05
C SER A 20 -29.07 14.06 4.03
N LYS A 21 -28.66 15.32 4.23
CA LYS A 21 -27.62 15.71 5.21
C LYS A 21 -28.18 16.51 6.38
N ASN A 22 -29.49 16.76 6.41
CA ASN A 22 -30.12 17.66 7.37
C ASN A 22 -29.99 17.19 8.84
N LEU A 23 -29.86 15.87 9.05
CA LEU A 23 -29.70 15.26 10.38
C LEU A 23 -28.36 14.54 10.57
N GLN A 24 -27.38 14.74 9.68
CA GLN A 24 -26.11 14.00 9.69
C GLN A 24 -25.37 14.06 11.04
N GLU A 25 -25.42 15.19 11.73
CA GLU A 25 -24.74 15.39 13.03
C GLU A 25 -25.61 15.02 14.25
N ASN A 26 -26.92 14.83 14.05
CA ASN A 26 -27.91 14.74 15.12
C ASN A 26 -28.74 13.44 15.10
N LEU A 27 -28.52 12.55 14.14
CA LEU A 27 -29.26 11.29 14.00
C LEU A 27 -28.53 10.14 14.70
N TYR A 28 -29.11 9.65 15.79
CA TYR A 28 -28.58 8.53 16.56
C TYR A 28 -29.44 7.28 16.38
N LEU A 29 -28.80 6.12 16.27
CA LEU A 29 -29.49 4.84 16.33
C LEU A 29 -29.39 4.25 17.74
N PHE A 30 -30.53 4.16 18.42
CA PHE A 30 -30.63 3.52 19.74
C PHE A 30 -30.97 2.05 19.60
N GLN A 31 -30.11 1.19 20.13
CA GLN A 31 -30.29 -0.26 20.17
C GLN A 31 -30.48 -0.71 21.61
N TYR A 32 -31.38 -1.68 21.83
CA TYR A 32 -31.66 -2.23 23.16
C TYR A 32 -31.38 -3.74 23.16
N PRO A 33 -30.11 -4.18 23.30
CA PRO A 33 -29.74 -5.60 23.20
C PRO A 33 -30.42 -6.52 24.23
N THR A 34 -30.94 -5.95 25.32
CA THR A 34 -31.60 -6.69 26.40
C THR A 34 -33.12 -6.81 26.22
N LYS A 35 -33.68 -6.24 25.15
CA LYS A 35 -35.12 -6.26 24.86
C LYS A 35 -35.41 -7.06 23.60
N THR A 36 -36.52 -7.79 23.62
CA THR A 36 -37.06 -8.49 22.45
C THR A 36 -38.01 -7.58 21.67
N GLN A 37 -38.35 -7.93 20.43
CA GLN A 37 -39.30 -7.16 19.62
C GLN A 37 -40.71 -7.09 20.25
N ILE A 38 -41.07 -8.04 21.12
CA ILE A 38 -42.37 -8.14 21.77
C ILE A 38 -42.48 -7.18 22.98
N SER A 39 -41.38 -6.96 23.71
CA SER A 39 -41.30 -6.03 24.84
C SER A 39 -40.53 -4.78 24.40
N ASN A 40 -41.17 -3.96 23.57
CA ASN A 40 -40.60 -2.71 23.09
C ASN A 40 -41.00 -1.52 23.99
N PHE A 41 -40.26 -0.42 23.88
CA PHE A 41 -40.52 0.80 24.66
C PHE A 41 -41.56 1.72 24.02
N ASP A 42 -42.28 1.27 22.99
CA ASP A 42 -43.18 2.16 22.22
C ASP A 42 -44.30 2.77 23.09
N ASN A 43 -44.76 2.02 24.10
CA ASN A 43 -45.77 2.47 25.05
C ASN A 43 -45.19 2.86 26.42
N SER A 44 -43.86 2.87 26.57
CA SER A 44 -43.23 3.21 27.85
C SER A 44 -43.18 4.73 28.03
N ALA A 45 -43.60 5.20 29.21
CA ALA A 45 -43.47 6.61 29.56
C ALA A 45 -42.01 6.92 29.90
N VAL A 46 -41.41 7.91 29.22
CA VAL A 46 -40.08 8.42 29.54
C VAL A 46 -40.22 9.53 30.58
N VAL A 47 -39.57 9.34 31.73
CA VAL A 47 -39.62 10.29 32.87
C VAL A 47 -38.54 11.35 32.73
N ASN A 48 -37.38 10.96 32.20
CA ASN A 48 -36.24 11.85 32.02
C ASN A 48 -35.37 11.36 30.86
N CYS A 49 -34.76 12.29 30.13
CA CYS A 49 -33.80 12.00 29.09
C CYS A 49 -32.66 13.02 29.16
N CYS A 50 -31.43 12.53 29.14
CA CYS A 50 -30.23 13.35 29.22
C CYS A 50 -29.23 12.94 28.13
N VAL A 51 -28.47 13.92 27.64
CA VAL A 51 -27.42 13.70 26.64
C VAL A 51 -26.13 14.40 27.05
N LYS A 52 -25.01 13.81 26.66
CA LYS A 52 -23.68 14.40 26.64
C LYS A 52 -23.26 14.53 25.16
N PRO A 53 -23.44 15.71 24.54
CA PRO A 53 -23.28 15.87 23.10
C PRO A 53 -21.83 15.65 22.63
N LEU A 54 -20.82 15.94 23.44
CA LEU A 54 -19.41 15.82 23.04
C LEU A 54 -18.90 14.38 23.11
N ASN A 55 -19.28 13.64 24.16
CA ASN A 55 -18.91 12.23 24.29
C ASN A 55 -19.90 11.27 23.62
N HIS A 56 -21.04 11.79 23.13
CA HIS A 56 -22.14 11.02 22.54
C HIS A 56 -22.70 9.95 23.49
N GLU A 57 -22.94 10.34 24.74
CA GLU A 57 -23.61 9.48 25.72
C GLU A 57 -25.05 9.95 25.94
N VAL A 58 -25.96 9.00 26.05
CA VAL A 58 -27.38 9.23 26.29
C VAL A 58 -27.82 8.40 27.49
N LYS A 59 -28.67 9.00 28.31
CA LYS A 59 -29.35 8.34 29.42
C LYS A 59 -30.84 8.57 29.30
N VAL A 60 -31.63 7.50 29.34
CA VAL A 60 -33.10 7.55 29.30
C VAL A 60 -33.67 6.83 30.51
N ASP A 61 -34.51 7.51 31.29
CA ASP A 61 -35.22 6.93 32.42
C ASP A 61 -36.66 6.58 31.99
N PHE A 62 -37.00 5.30 31.99
CA PHE A 62 -38.35 4.81 31.71
C PHE A 62 -39.14 4.60 33.00
N ALA A 63 -40.40 5.02 33.04
CA ALA A 63 -41.29 4.80 34.16
C ALA A 63 -41.61 3.31 34.34
N LEU A 64 -41.69 2.86 35.59
CA LEU A 64 -42.19 1.55 35.97
C LEU A 64 -43.64 1.69 36.45
N ASN A 65 -44.49 0.74 36.09
CA ASN A 65 -45.84 0.67 36.63
C ASN A 65 -45.79 0.06 38.05
N THR A 66 -45.78 0.92 39.06
CA THR A 66 -45.72 0.53 40.47
C THR A 66 -47.03 -0.10 40.99
N GLU A 67 -48.12 0.01 40.24
CA GLU A 67 -49.44 -0.56 40.58
C GLU A 67 -49.64 -1.96 39.94
N SER A 68 -48.68 -2.42 39.15
CA SER A 68 -48.73 -3.71 38.49
C SER A 68 -48.54 -4.87 39.47
N ASN A 69 -49.26 -5.96 39.25
CA ASN A 69 -49.07 -7.22 40.00
C ASN A 69 -47.65 -7.81 39.86
N PHE A 70 -46.89 -7.37 38.85
CA PHE A 70 -45.51 -7.80 38.63
C PHE A 70 -44.47 -6.92 39.34
N TYR A 71 -44.90 -5.92 40.12
CA TYR A 71 -44.02 -5.01 40.86
C TYR A 71 -44.10 -5.28 42.37
N ASP A 72 -42.97 -5.68 42.96
CA ASP A 72 -42.84 -5.82 44.42
C ASP A 72 -42.55 -4.45 45.05
N ARG A 73 -43.58 -3.89 45.68
CA ARG A 73 -43.50 -2.58 46.33
C ARG A 73 -42.51 -2.56 47.49
N PHE A 74 -42.44 -3.61 48.30
CA PHE A 74 -41.53 -3.67 49.45
C PHE A 74 -40.07 -3.63 48.98
N LYS A 75 -39.75 -4.39 47.93
CA LYS A 75 -38.42 -4.36 47.32
C LYS A 75 -38.12 -3.01 46.66
N GLY A 76 -39.11 -2.40 46.02
CA GLY A 76 -39.02 -1.06 45.44
C GLY A 76 -38.70 0.03 46.47
N GLU A 77 -39.33 -0.01 47.64
CA GLU A 77 -39.07 0.88 48.77
C GLU A 77 -37.66 0.66 49.33
N LYS A 78 -37.22 -0.61 49.47
CA LYS A 78 -35.87 -0.94 49.90
C LYS A 78 -34.81 -0.36 48.95
N PHE A 79 -35.00 -0.49 47.63
CA PHE A 79 -34.05 0.08 46.66
C PHE A 79 -34.02 1.60 46.65
N ALA A 80 -35.18 2.26 46.83
CA ALA A 80 -35.22 3.71 46.92
C ALA A 80 -34.49 4.20 48.18
N LEU A 81 -34.75 3.58 49.33
CA LEU A 81 -34.06 3.87 50.59
C LEU A 81 -32.56 3.58 50.51
N ALA A 82 -32.19 2.46 49.89
CA ALA A 82 -30.81 2.07 49.66
C ALA A 82 -30.07 3.00 48.69
N SER A 83 -30.75 3.71 47.81
CA SER A 83 -30.13 4.70 46.91
C SER A 83 -30.07 6.10 47.53
N ASP A 84 -31.18 6.57 48.09
CA ASP A 84 -31.35 7.98 48.48
C ASP A 84 -31.15 8.23 49.99
N GLY A 85 -31.04 7.18 50.81
CA GLY A 85 -30.83 7.28 52.26
C GLY A 85 -32.08 7.74 53.03
N LYS A 86 -32.00 7.70 54.38
CA LYS A 86 -33.07 8.18 55.27
C LYS A 86 -33.12 9.71 55.40
N SER A 87 -31.98 10.38 55.18
CA SER A 87 -31.83 11.83 55.28
C SER A 87 -31.26 12.36 53.97
N GLN A 88 -31.91 13.36 53.39
CA GLN A 88 -31.45 13.99 52.15
C GLN A 88 -30.22 14.86 52.45
N THR A 89 -29.09 14.54 51.83
CA THR A 89 -27.91 15.40 51.84
C THR A 89 -28.27 16.76 51.25
N LYS A 90 -27.94 17.87 51.93
CA LYS A 90 -28.27 19.24 51.47
C LYS A 90 -27.74 19.47 50.04
N GLY A 91 -28.65 19.65 49.09
CA GLY A 91 -28.34 20.00 47.70
C GLY A 91 -28.41 18.86 46.67
N GLU A 92 -28.57 17.60 47.09
CA GLU A 92 -28.71 16.47 46.15
C GLU A 92 -30.19 16.18 45.86
N ARG A 93 -30.54 15.99 44.58
CA ARG A 93 -31.91 15.59 44.19
C ARG A 93 -32.07 14.08 44.38
N PRO A 94 -33.16 13.61 45.01
CA PRO A 94 -33.39 12.18 45.20
C PRO A 94 -33.53 11.48 43.84
N THR A 95 -32.98 10.27 43.74
CA THR A 95 -33.07 9.43 42.55
C THR A 95 -34.53 9.02 42.32
N TYR A 96 -35.24 8.69 43.40
CA TYR A 96 -36.61 8.21 43.42
C TYR A 96 -37.48 9.11 44.29
N LYS A 97 -38.07 10.15 43.68
CA LYS A 97 -38.83 11.19 44.39
C LYS A 97 -40.00 10.64 45.22
N ARG A 98 -40.59 9.52 44.81
CA ARG A 98 -41.73 8.88 45.49
C ARG A 98 -41.34 7.94 46.63
N GLY A 99 -40.04 7.78 46.91
CA GLY A 99 -39.55 6.83 47.91
C GLY A 99 -39.71 5.36 47.52
N VAL A 100 -40.05 5.08 46.26
CA VAL A 100 -40.12 3.73 45.67
C VAL A 100 -39.40 3.76 44.32
N MET A 101 -38.83 2.64 43.88
CA MET A 101 -38.19 2.50 42.56
C MET A 101 -39.22 2.60 41.41
N ASP A 102 -39.61 3.82 41.07
CA ASP A 102 -40.65 4.15 40.09
C ASP A 102 -40.14 4.29 38.64
N LYS A 103 -38.84 4.07 38.42
CA LYS A 103 -38.21 4.17 37.10
C LYS A 103 -37.02 3.23 36.94
N GLN A 104 -36.70 2.92 35.70
CA GLN A 104 -35.49 2.20 35.30
C GLN A 104 -34.67 3.06 34.34
N ALA A 105 -33.42 3.34 34.72
CA ALA A 105 -32.48 4.10 33.90
C ALA A 105 -31.80 3.19 32.86
N PHE A 106 -31.65 3.68 31.64
CA PHE A 106 -30.86 3.06 30.58
C PHE A 106 -29.75 4.01 30.16
N THR A 107 -28.50 3.55 30.20
CA THR A 107 -27.34 4.34 29.80
C THR A 107 -26.74 3.74 28.54
N SER A 108 -26.34 4.62 27.60
CA SER A 108 -25.73 4.20 26.35
C SER A 108 -24.25 3.84 26.51
N THR A 109 -23.81 2.89 25.69
CA THR A 109 -22.41 2.70 25.32
C THR A 109 -22.26 2.83 23.81
N ARG A 110 -21.16 3.45 23.36
CA ARG A 110 -20.83 3.51 21.93
C ARG A 110 -20.59 2.10 21.39
N SER A 111 -21.22 1.77 20.26
CA SER A 111 -21.13 0.43 19.66
C SER A 111 -19.94 0.29 18.72
N LEU A 112 -19.65 1.35 17.95
CA LEU A 112 -18.63 1.39 16.91
C LEU A 112 -17.90 2.72 16.96
N ASP A 113 -16.61 2.73 16.63
CA ASP A 113 -15.82 3.96 16.52
C ASP A 113 -16.00 4.67 15.18
N ASP A 114 -16.17 3.89 14.10
CA ASP A 114 -16.39 4.36 12.74
C ASP A 114 -17.83 4.06 12.32
N VAL A 115 -18.63 5.13 12.23
CA VAL A 115 -20.05 5.08 11.84
C VAL A 115 -20.31 5.63 10.44
N ASP A 116 -19.28 6.12 9.75
CA ASP A 116 -19.40 6.85 8.48
C ASP A 116 -19.97 5.98 7.34
N LYS A 117 -19.90 4.66 7.52
CA LYS A 117 -20.39 3.64 6.58
C LYS A 117 -21.87 3.29 6.79
N TYR A 118 -22.50 3.81 7.84
CA TYR A 118 -23.87 3.47 8.20
C TYR A 118 -24.82 4.63 7.93
N VAL A 119 -25.94 4.30 7.29
CA VAL A 119 -27.00 5.24 6.93
C VAL A 119 -28.36 4.64 7.31
N VAL A 120 -29.33 5.51 7.56
CA VAL A 120 -30.74 5.15 7.68
C VAL A 120 -31.43 5.51 6.38
N GLY A 121 -32.16 4.57 5.80
CA GLY A 121 -32.97 4.77 4.60
C GLY A 121 -34.46 4.84 4.93
N ILE A 122 -35.15 5.86 4.42
CA ILE A 122 -36.61 5.92 4.40
C ILE A 122 -37.09 5.72 2.95
N LEU A 123 -37.95 4.73 2.75
CA LEU A 123 -38.58 4.44 1.47
C LEU A 123 -40.00 5.03 1.49
N SER A 124 -40.27 5.98 0.61
CA SER A 124 -41.61 6.57 0.40
C SER A 124 -41.81 6.82 -1.07
N ASP A 125 -43.01 6.54 -1.59
CA ASP A 125 -43.39 6.86 -2.97
C ASP A 125 -42.40 6.39 -4.04
N LYS A 126 -41.79 5.21 -3.82
CA LYS A 126 -40.75 4.60 -4.67
C LYS A 126 -39.44 5.39 -4.74
N GLU A 127 -39.17 6.23 -3.76
CA GLU A 127 -37.91 6.94 -3.58
C GLU A 127 -37.23 6.49 -2.28
N LEU A 128 -35.92 6.25 -2.35
CA LEU A 128 -35.11 5.91 -1.18
C LEU A 128 -34.29 7.12 -0.74
N HIS A 129 -34.56 7.64 0.45
CA HIS A 129 -33.82 8.76 1.03
C HIS A 129 -32.89 8.26 2.13
N LEU A 130 -31.58 8.38 1.91
CA LEU A 130 -30.53 7.95 2.83
C LEU A 130 -30.07 9.12 3.69
N THR A 131 -29.93 8.92 5.00
CA THR A 131 -29.37 9.90 5.94
C THR A 131 -28.25 9.25 6.75
N PRO A 132 -27.03 9.83 6.77
CA PRO A 132 -25.94 9.31 7.61
C PRO A 132 -26.25 9.39 9.10
N LEU A 133 -25.71 8.43 9.84
CA LEU A 133 -25.82 8.38 11.31
C LEU A 133 -24.68 9.16 11.97
N ALA A 134 -25.02 9.96 12.97
CA ALA A 134 -24.04 10.60 13.85
C ALA A 134 -23.39 9.58 14.80
N ASN A 135 -24.19 8.62 15.31
CA ASN A 135 -23.68 7.54 16.15
C ASN A 135 -24.66 6.35 16.27
N ILE A 136 -24.12 5.20 16.69
CA ILE A 136 -24.89 3.99 17.02
C ILE A 136 -24.64 3.63 18.49
N LEU A 137 -25.70 3.75 19.30
CA LEU A 137 -25.63 3.63 20.75
C LEU A 137 -26.41 2.40 21.23
N GLN A 138 -25.77 1.58 22.07
CA GLN A 138 -26.43 0.49 22.77
C GLN A 138 -26.85 0.94 24.16
N LEU A 139 -28.15 0.99 24.42
CA LEU A 139 -28.70 1.30 25.72
C LEU A 139 -28.89 0.02 26.54
N ARG A 140 -28.32 0.01 27.74
CA ARG A 140 -28.43 -1.09 28.70
C ARG A 140 -29.00 -0.58 30.03
N PRO A 141 -29.74 -1.44 30.77
CA PRO A 141 -30.22 -1.08 32.10
C PRO A 141 -29.03 -0.68 32.99
N SER A 142 -29.13 0.51 33.59
CA SER A 142 -28.17 1.00 34.56
C SER A 142 -28.56 0.54 35.95
N LEU A 143 -27.58 0.05 36.69
CA LEU A 143 -27.71 -0.41 38.07
C LEU A 143 -27.06 0.57 39.06
N SER A 144 -26.97 1.85 38.69
CA SER A 144 -26.25 2.89 39.46
C SER A 144 -26.79 3.12 40.88
N HIS A 145 -27.99 2.63 41.20
CA HIS A 145 -28.54 2.69 42.55
C HIS A 145 -27.74 1.83 43.54
N PHE A 146 -27.16 0.70 43.10
CA PHE A 146 -26.23 -0.07 43.93
C PHE A 146 -24.90 0.68 44.14
N ASP A 147 -24.39 1.34 43.11
CA ASP A 147 -23.17 2.17 43.26
C ASP A 147 -23.38 3.32 44.25
N LYS A 148 -24.59 3.90 44.27
CA LYS A 148 -24.98 4.94 45.25
C LYS A 148 -25.09 4.37 46.66
N GLU A 149 -25.68 3.19 46.82
CA GLU A 149 -25.75 2.46 48.09
C GLU A 149 -24.34 2.23 48.66
N ASP A 150 -23.43 1.66 47.87
CA ASP A 150 -22.05 1.39 48.26
C ASP A 150 -21.28 2.66 48.64
N LYS A 151 -21.45 3.73 47.87
CA LYS A 151 -20.81 5.04 48.16
C LYS A 151 -21.32 5.62 49.47
N ARG A 152 -22.64 5.51 49.73
CA ARG A 152 -23.23 6.00 50.97
C ARG A 152 -22.77 5.16 52.16
N LEU A 153 -22.81 3.83 52.08
CA LEU A 153 -22.33 2.95 53.15
C LEU A 153 -20.86 3.25 53.52
N LYS A 154 -20.02 3.49 52.52
CA LYS A 154 -18.63 3.91 52.74
C LYS A 154 -18.52 5.31 53.37
N ALA A 155 -19.40 6.24 53.02
CA ALA A 155 -19.44 7.57 53.62
C ALA A 155 -19.94 7.53 55.07
N GLU A 156 -20.96 6.73 55.36
CA GLU A 156 -21.50 6.51 56.71
C GLU A 156 -20.46 5.83 57.61
N GLN A 157 -19.74 4.80 57.12
CA GLN A 157 -18.65 4.16 57.86
C GLN A 157 -17.49 5.12 58.14
N LYS A 158 -17.16 6.01 57.20
CA LYS A 158 -16.15 7.04 57.43
C LYS A 158 -16.59 8.06 58.47
N ALA A 159 -17.83 8.55 58.39
CA ALA A 159 -18.36 9.50 59.35
C ALA A 159 -18.40 8.93 60.78
N LEU A 160 -18.75 7.65 60.93
CA LEU A 160 -18.72 6.95 62.23
C LEU A 160 -17.31 6.77 62.80
N ASN A 161 -16.30 6.62 61.94
CA ASN A 161 -14.91 6.51 62.37
C ASN A 161 -14.26 7.89 62.65
N ASP A 162 -14.63 8.92 61.88
CA ASP A 162 -14.12 10.29 62.04
C ASP A 162 -14.72 10.98 63.30
N GLU A 163 -15.84 10.50 63.85
CA GLU A 163 -16.39 10.98 65.13
C GLU A 163 -15.60 10.49 66.37
N ASP A 164 -14.72 9.48 66.24
CA ASP A 164 -13.85 8.96 67.32
C ASP A 164 -12.43 9.57 67.31
N ASP A 165 -12.05 10.31 66.26
CA ASP A 165 -10.76 10.99 66.17
C ASP A 165 -10.90 12.49 66.51
N GLU A 166 -10.76 12.84 67.80
CA GLU A 166 -10.52 14.23 68.22
C GLU A 166 -9.32 14.81 67.47
N GLU A 167 -9.59 15.87 66.69
CA GLU A 167 -8.69 16.78 65.97
C GLU A 167 -7.17 16.60 66.16
N GLU A 168 -6.53 15.76 65.33
CA GLU A 168 -5.11 15.94 65.00
C GLU A 168 -4.97 16.89 63.80
N LEU A 169 -4.62 18.14 64.10
CA LEU A 169 -4.29 19.21 63.15
C LEU A 169 -3.25 18.74 62.10
N GLN A 170 -3.73 18.32 60.92
CA GLN A 170 -2.86 17.95 59.81
C GLN A 170 -2.16 19.19 59.22
N GLN A 171 -0.84 19.23 59.38
CA GLN A 171 0.05 20.20 58.74
C GLN A 171 -0.09 20.17 57.21
N VAL A 172 -0.43 21.32 56.65
CA VAL A 172 -0.47 21.59 55.21
C VAL A 172 0.94 21.50 54.63
N THR A 173 1.31 20.35 54.07
CA THR A 173 2.52 20.25 53.24
C THR A 173 2.13 20.46 51.78
N VAL A 174 2.45 21.65 51.27
CA VAL A 174 2.24 22.03 49.87
C VAL A 174 3.18 21.21 48.99
N LYS A 175 2.72 20.05 48.49
CA LYS A 175 3.46 19.28 47.49
C LYS A 175 3.36 19.98 46.15
N PHE A 176 4.38 20.78 45.84
CA PHE A 176 4.60 21.30 44.50
C PHE A 176 4.71 20.13 43.50
N ALA A 177 3.78 20.06 42.55
CA ALA A 177 3.84 19.10 41.46
C ALA A 177 5.07 19.40 40.60
N LYS A 178 6.13 18.59 40.77
CA LYS A 178 7.29 18.59 39.87
C LYS A 178 6.81 18.21 38.48
N SER A 179 6.69 19.21 37.62
CA SER A 179 6.47 19.04 36.18
C SER A 179 7.73 18.43 35.56
N GLY A 180 7.88 17.11 35.73
CA GLY A 180 8.95 16.32 35.13
C GLY A 180 8.71 16.12 33.64
N VAL A 181 9.69 16.55 32.85
CA VAL A 181 9.82 16.38 31.41
C VAL A 181 9.85 14.87 31.08
N GLY A 182 8.68 14.26 30.98
CA GLY A 182 8.48 12.86 30.65
C GLY A 182 8.00 12.68 29.22
N ASN A 183 8.79 11.93 28.44
CA ASN A 183 8.54 11.44 27.08
C ASN A 183 7.09 11.56 26.59
N LYS A 184 6.85 12.33 25.50
CA LYS A 184 5.53 12.45 24.83
C LYS A 184 4.84 11.11 24.53
N LYS A 185 5.60 10.00 24.44
CA LYS A 185 5.08 8.64 24.24
C LYS A 185 4.40 8.03 25.49
N SER A 186 4.79 8.38 26.72
CA SER A 186 4.15 7.82 27.93
C SER A 186 2.81 8.51 28.25
N LYS A 187 2.74 9.84 28.09
CA LYS A 187 1.49 10.60 28.24
C LYS A 187 0.42 10.21 27.20
N ALA A 188 0.83 9.75 26.01
CA ALA A 188 -0.10 9.27 24.98
C ALA A 188 -0.75 7.92 25.37
N LYS A 189 0.01 7.03 25.99
CA LYS A 189 -0.49 5.72 26.46
C LYS A 189 -1.39 5.86 27.69
N GLU A 190 -1.10 6.83 28.56
CA GLU A 190 -1.94 7.20 29.70
C GLU A 190 -3.28 7.83 29.25
N ARG A 191 -3.27 8.65 28.19
CA ARG A 191 -4.49 9.19 27.55
C ARG A 191 -5.38 8.14 26.89
N GLN A 192 -4.85 6.98 26.52
CA GLN A 192 -5.59 5.87 25.93
C GLN A 192 -6.13 4.86 26.97
N GLY A 193 -5.82 5.05 28.25
CA GLY A 193 -6.30 4.18 29.32
C GLY A 193 -7.77 4.43 29.68
N TYR A 194 -8.43 3.39 30.21
CA TYR A 194 -9.81 3.46 30.74
C TYR A 194 -10.00 4.62 31.73
N ALA A 195 -9.01 4.91 32.56
CA ALA A 195 -9.04 6.02 33.51
C ALA A 195 -9.21 7.39 32.83
N SER A 196 -8.57 7.61 31.68
CA SER A 196 -8.70 8.87 30.92
C SER A 196 -10.07 8.99 30.26
N PHE A 197 -10.62 7.88 29.76
CA PHE A 197 -11.98 7.84 29.22
C PHE A 197 -13.02 8.19 30.29
N ILE A 198 -12.94 7.53 31.46
CA ILE A 198 -13.83 7.80 32.59
C ILE A 198 -13.69 9.24 33.07
N LYS A 199 -12.47 9.77 33.14
CA LYS A 199 -12.22 11.16 33.51
C LYS A 199 -12.91 12.13 32.54
N ARG A 200 -12.70 11.98 31.23
CA ARG A 200 -13.33 12.84 30.20
C ARG A 200 -14.85 12.72 30.20
N SER A 201 -15.39 11.53 30.42
CA SER A 201 -16.84 11.32 30.53
C SER A 201 -17.41 12.01 31.77
N ASN A 202 -16.70 11.96 32.91
CA ASN A 202 -17.14 12.63 34.15
C ASN A 202 -16.96 14.15 34.12
N GLU A 203 -16.04 14.67 33.31
CA GLU A 203 -15.84 16.11 33.11
C GLU A 203 -17.00 16.76 32.35
N GLU A 204 -17.68 16.02 31.47
CA GLU A 204 -18.85 16.52 30.74
C GLU A 204 -20.14 16.34 31.57
N SER A 205 -20.81 17.45 31.85
CA SER A 205 -22.11 17.45 32.53
C SER A 205 -23.22 16.93 31.64
N TRP A 206 -24.18 16.22 32.23
CA TRP A 206 -25.41 15.82 31.54
C TRP A 206 -26.28 17.03 31.19
N CYS A 207 -26.69 17.14 29.94
CA CYS A 207 -27.70 18.10 29.49
C CYS A 207 -29.09 17.44 29.54
N GLU A 208 -30.03 18.03 30.27
CA GLU A 208 -31.43 17.58 30.28
C GLU A 208 -32.10 17.90 28.94
N THR A 209 -32.92 16.98 28.45
CA THR A 209 -33.59 17.06 27.14
C THR A 209 -35.05 16.63 27.25
N TYR A 210 -35.87 17.09 26.31
CA TYR A 210 -37.27 16.71 26.23
C TYR A 210 -37.45 15.48 25.35
N TRP A 211 -38.12 14.46 25.89
CA TRP A 211 -38.51 13.29 25.11
C TRP A 211 -39.83 13.56 24.39
N HIS A 212 -39.78 13.55 23.06
CA HIS A 212 -40.96 13.66 22.22
C HIS A 212 -41.41 12.25 21.77
N PRO A 213 -42.65 11.83 22.08
CA PRO A 213 -43.16 10.53 21.63
C PRO A 213 -43.15 10.39 20.11
N ARG A 214 -43.05 9.15 19.62
CA ARG A 214 -42.97 8.81 18.20
C ARG A 214 -44.05 9.45 17.32
N LYS A 215 -45.27 9.61 17.86
CA LYS A 215 -46.44 10.17 17.15
C LYS A 215 -46.68 11.65 17.43
N SER A 216 -45.75 12.33 18.11
CA SER A 216 -45.90 13.76 18.41
C SER A 216 -45.65 14.62 17.14
N PRO A 217 -46.26 15.81 17.04
CA PRO A 217 -46.05 16.70 15.90
C PRO A 217 -44.58 17.14 15.76
N THR A 218 -43.87 17.32 16.88
CA THR A 218 -42.43 17.63 16.87
C THR A 218 -41.61 16.50 16.26
N ALA A 219 -41.90 15.24 16.62
CA ALA A 219 -41.21 14.08 16.04
C ALA A 219 -41.51 13.92 14.54
N GLU A 220 -42.74 14.23 14.12
CA GLU A 220 -43.11 14.23 12.70
C GLU A 220 -42.33 15.27 11.89
N LEU A 221 -42.22 16.50 12.43
CA LEU A 221 -41.45 17.58 11.79
C LEU A 221 -39.97 17.22 11.67
N GLU A 222 -39.37 16.65 12.72
CA GLU A 222 -37.99 16.16 12.65
C GLU A 222 -37.84 15.01 11.65
N ARG A 223 -38.83 14.10 11.57
CA ARG A 223 -38.82 13.00 10.59
C ARG A 223 -38.83 13.50 9.15
N GLN A 224 -39.51 14.62 8.87
CA GLN A 224 -39.51 15.23 7.52
C GLN A 224 -38.10 15.63 7.05
N LYS A 225 -37.17 15.89 7.98
CA LYS A 225 -35.77 16.22 7.63
C LYS A 225 -34.97 15.03 7.09
N LEU A 226 -35.46 13.79 7.24
CA LEU A 226 -34.85 12.60 6.63
C LEU A 226 -35.01 12.59 5.11
N PHE A 227 -36.01 13.28 4.57
CA PHE A 227 -36.18 13.43 3.13
C PHE A 227 -35.21 14.48 2.59
N ALA A 228 -34.56 14.15 1.47
CA ALA A 228 -33.66 15.06 0.80
C ALA A 228 -34.47 16.19 0.13
N THR A 229 -34.10 17.43 0.42
CA THR A 229 -34.76 18.61 -0.17
C THR A 229 -34.15 19.02 -1.52
N ASN A 230 -32.96 18.50 -1.85
CA ASN A 230 -32.19 18.92 -3.02
C ASN A 230 -31.88 17.72 -3.92
N GLN A 231 -32.35 17.78 -5.17
CA GLN A 231 -32.19 16.74 -6.19
C GLN A 231 -30.94 16.97 -7.08
N GLN A 232 -29.95 17.73 -6.61
CA GLN A 232 -28.72 17.97 -7.34
C GLN A 232 -27.97 16.66 -7.61
N ILE A 233 -27.60 16.45 -8.88
CA ILE A 233 -26.80 15.32 -9.32
C ILE A 233 -25.43 15.39 -8.65
N ASN A 234 -25.07 14.33 -7.93
CA ASN A 234 -23.83 14.27 -7.19
C ASN A 234 -22.68 13.85 -8.12
N LEU A 235 -21.96 14.83 -8.67
CA LEU A 235 -20.76 14.62 -9.51
C LEU A 235 -19.60 13.90 -8.76
N ALA A 236 -19.71 13.72 -7.44
CA ALA A 236 -18.67 13.10 -6.62
C ALA A 236 -18.48 11.58 -6.85
N LEU A 237 -19.37 10.93 -7.60
CA LEU A 237 -19.35 9.49 -7.88
C LEU A 237 -18.78 9.13 -9.26
N GLU A 238 -18.19 10.07 -9.99
CA GLU A 238 -17.64 9.87 -11.35
C GLU A 238 -16.27 9.15 -11.38
N LEU A 239 -15.96 8.33 -10.38
CA LEU A 239 -14.72 7.56 -10.36
C LEU A 239 -14.81 6.37 -11.31
N ASP A 240 -13.92 6.37 -12.31
CA ASP A 240 -13.75 5.23 -13.21
C ASP A 240 -13.40 3.94 -12.44
N PHE A 241 -13.89 2.80 -12.93
CA PHE A 241 -13.83 1.51 -12.24
C PHE A 241 -12.41 1.12 -11.76
N PRO A 242 -11.36 1.19 -12.60
CA PRO A 242 -10.00 0.86 -12.18
C PRO A 242 -9.47 1.80 -11.09
N LYS A 243 -9.85 3.09 -11.14
CA LYS A 243 -9.46 4.09 -10.14
C LYS A 243 -10.17 3.86 -8.82
N TYR A 244 -11.45 3.51 -8.87
CA TYR A 244 -12.24 3.17 -7.69
C TYR A 244 -11.67 1.95 -6.97
N VAL A 245 -11.41 0.86 -7.69
CA VAL A 245 -10.81 -0.37 -7.13
C VAL A 245 -9.44 -0.06 -6.51
N LYS A 246 -8.59 0.70 -7.20
CA LYS A 246 -7.28 1.09 -6.66
C LYS A 246 -7.38 1.88 -5.35
N LYS A 247 -8.42 2.71 -5.18
CA LYS A 247 -8.66 3.48 -3.96
C LYS A 247 -9.21 2.63 -2.80
N LEU A 248 -9.92 1.55 -3.10
CA LEU A 248 -10.38 0.58 -2.09
C LEU A 248 -9.24 -0.30 -1.58
N LEU A 249 -8.19 -0.49 -2.40
CA LEU A 249 -7.01 -1.25 -2.02
C LEU A 249 -6.06 -0.38 -1.18
N PRO A 250 -5.35 -0.97 -0.20
CA PRO A 250 -4.25 -0.29 0.48
C PRO A 250 -3.21 0.18 -0.54
N GLU A 251 -2.62 1.36 -0.33
CA GLU A 251 -1.55 1.85 -1.22
C GLU A 251 -0.37 0.85 -1.27
N ASP A 252 0.02 0.45 -2.48
CA ASP A 252 1.23 -0.34 -2.72
C ASP A 252 2.45 0.41 -2.17
N GLY A 253 3.08 -0.11 -1.11
CA GLY A 253 4.25 0.54 -0.51
C GLY A 253 4.55 0.22 0.95
N LYS A 254 3.66 -0.51 1.64
CA LYS A 254 3.93 -1.02 3.01
C LYS A 254 4.53 -2.42 3.05
N ASP A 255 4.67 -3.09 1.90
CA ASP A 255 5.30 -4.41 1.79
C ASP A 255 6.83 -4.31 1.64
N GLN A 256 7.47 -3.41 2.38
CA GLN A 256 8.95 -3.34 2.41
C GLN A 256 9.58 -4.60 3.05
N GLY A 257 8.76 -5.48 3.64
CA GLY A 257 9.21 -6.70 4.30
C GLY A 257 9.46 -7.89 3.36
N ILE A 258 8.82 -7.97 2.18
CA ILE A 258 8.99 -9.13 1.29
C ILE A 258 10.39 -9.19 0.68
N ASP A 259 10.98 -8.04 0.35
CA ASP A 259 12.34 -7.96 -0.22
C ASP A 259 13.42 -8.42 0.78
N ALA A 260 13.14 -8.41 2.09
CA ALA A 260 14.05 -8.90 3.12
C ALA A 260 14.03 -10.44 3.26
N VAL A 261 12.95 -11.09 2.80
CA VAL A 261 12.75 -12.54 2.87
C VAL A 261 13.17 -13.23 1.56
N LEU A 262 13.15 -12.51 0.44
CA LEU A 262 13.53 -13.05 -0.85
C LEU A 262 15.05 -13.32 -0.94
N PRO A 263 15.47 -14.42 -1.60
CA PRO A 263 16.87 -14.66 -1.88
C PRO A 263 17.50 -13.46 -2.62
N PRO A 264 18.80 -13.14 -2.43
CA PRO A 264 19.44 -11.93 -2.98
C PRO A 264 19.37 -11.77 -4.51
N LYS A 265 19.03 -12.85 -5.23
CA LYS A 265 18.94 -12.90 -6.70
C LYS A 265 17.50 -12.78 -7.22
N VAL A 266 16.49 -12.71 -6.37
CA VAL A 266 15.08 -12.65 -6.77
C VAL A 266 14.55 -11.24 -6.53
N ILE A 267 14.01 -10.62 -7.58
CA ILE A 267 13.44 -9.27 -7.52
C ILE A 267 11.93 -9.37 -7.74
N SER A 268 11.14 -8.80 -6.82
CA SER A 268 9.68 -8.75 -6.92
C SER A 268 9.25 -7.85 -8.09
N LYS A 269 8.09 -8.13 -8.71
CA LYS A 269 7.54 -7.27 -9.78
C LYS A 269 7.36 -5.83 -9.29
N THR A 270 6.90 -5.63 -8.07
CA THR A 270 6.71 -4.31 -7.45
C THR A 270 8.03 -3.53 -7.34
N ARG A 271 9.11 -4.18 -6.90
CA ARG A 271 10.44 -3.57 -6.87
C ARG A 271 10.98 -3.31 -8.28
N LEU A 272 10.68 -4.16 -9.25
CA LEU A 272 11.03 -3.90 -10.65
C LEU A 272 10.32 -2.64 -11.17
N LYS A 273 9.03 -2.45 -10.86
CA LYS A 273 8.26 -1.25 -11.24
C LYS A 273 8.86 0.05 -10.69
N SER A 274 9.44 0.02 -9.49
CA SER A 274 10.01 1.22 -8.85
C SER A 274 11.40 1.60 -9.38
N MET A 275 12.06 0.72 -10.12
CA MET A 275 13.38 0.98 -10.73
C MET A 275 13.29 1.84 -12.00
N SER A 276 14.40 2.48 -12.38
CA SER A 276 14.52 3.16 -13.67
C SER A 276 14.43 2.16 -14.83
N LEU A 277 14.02 2.60 -16.04
CA LEU A 277 13.92 1.72 -17.21
C LEU A 277 15.24 0.98 -17.51
N VAL A 278 16.37 1.67 -17.34
CA VAL A 278 17.70 1.08 -17.57
C VAL A 278 17.97 -0.03 -16.56
N ASP A 279 17.63 0.17 -15.29
CA ASP A 279 17.86 -0.83 -14.25
C ASP A 279 16.88 -2.00 -14.35
N GLN A 280 15.62 -1.75 -14.75
CA GLN A 280 14.67 -2.80 -15.10
C GLN A 280 15.25 -3.71 -16.20
N LEU A 281 15.78 -3.13 -17.27
CA LEU A 281 16.40 -3.88 -18.35
C LEU A 281 17.66 -4.64 -17.91
N LYS A 282 18.48 -4.08 -17.00
CA LYS A 282 19.64 -4.80 -16.43
C LYS A 282 19.20 -6.05 -15.68
N VAL A 283 18.18 -5.94 -14.83
CA VAL A 283 17.64 -7.08 -14.07
C VAL A 283 17.12 -8.15 -15.01
N ILE A 284 16.25 -7.78 -15.95
CA ILE A 284 15.65 -8.71 -16.91
C ILE A 284 16.74 -9.44 -17.73
N LEU A 285 17.71 -8.70 -18.29
CA LEU A 285 18.76 -9.31 -19.12
C LEU A 285 19.72 -10.17 -18.31
N ARG A 286 20.01 -9.81 -17.04
CA ARG A 286 20.85 -10.60 -16.15
C ARG A 286 20.24 -11.97 -15.87
N ASP A 287 18.94 -12.02 -15.61
CA ASP A 287 18.24 -13.26 -15.23
C ASP A 287 18.00 -14.16 -16.44
N VAL A 288 17.60 -13.58 -17.58
CA VAL A 288 17.23 -14.34 -18.78
C VAL A 288 18.45 -14.75 -19.62
N ARG A 289 19.58 -14.05 -19.50
CA ARG A 289 20.85 -14.26 -20.24
C ARG A 289 20.80 -14.03 -21.76
N MET A 290 19.70 -14.38 -22.45
CA MET A 290 19.49 -14.12 -23.89
C MET A 290 18.00 -14.11 -24.23
N MET A 291 17.50 -13.05 -24.87
CA MET A 291 16.07 -12.88 -25.16
C MET A 291 15.78 -12.04 -26.42
N SER A 292 14.64 -12.25 -27.07
CA SER A 292 14.21 -11.42 -28.19
C SER A 292 13.69 -10.05 -27.71
N PHE A 293 13.62 -9.06 -28.60
CA PHE A 293 13.03 -7.76 -28.26
C PHE A 293 11.55 -7.89 -27.87
N GLU A 294 10.80 -8.74 -28.56
CA GLU A 294 9.36 -8.93 -28.35
C GLU A 294 9.08 -9.45 -26.93
N ASP A 295 9.84 -10.46 -26.50
CA ASP A 295 9.68 -11.03 -25.16
C ASP A 295 10.08 -10.03 -24.07
N ILE A 296 11.15 -9.26 -24.28
CA ILE A 296 11.57 -8.19 -23.34
C ILE A 296 10.47 -7.14 -23.23
N TYR A 297 9.89 -6.73 -24.36
CA TYR A 297 8.84 -5.72 -24.39
C TYR A 297 7.56 -6.20 -23.69
N SER A 298 7.16 -7.46 -23.91
CA SER A 298 6.04 -8.10 -23.21
C SER A 298 6.24 -8.10 -21.68
N ILE A 299 7.42 -8.47 -21.19
CA ILE A 299 7.71 -8.47 -19.74
C ILE A 299 7.60 -7.07 -19.14
N LEU A 300 8.07 -6.04 -19.85
CA LEU A 300 7.98 -4.65 -19.39
C LEU A 300 6.54 -4.13 -19.38
N GLN A 301 5.72 -4.52 -20.36
CA GLN A 301 4.30 -4.16 -20.40
C GLN A 301 3.52 -4.82 -19.27
N ASP A 302 3.78 -6.10 -18.98
CA ASP A 302 3.15 -6.81 -17.86
C ASP A 302 3.54 -6.23 -16.49
N CYS A 303 4.69 -5.56 -16.42
CA CYS A 303 5.17 -4.94 -15.21
C CYS A 303 4.67 -3.50 -15.06
N ASN A 304 4.52 -2.71 -16.12
CA ASN A 304 4.27 -1.28 -15.96
C ASN A 304 2.84 -0.88 -16.29
N ASP A 305 2.17 -0.21 -15.35
CA ASP A 305 0.80 0.31 -15.54
C ASP A 305 0.75 1.46 -16.57
N CYS A 306 1.92 2.03 -16.91
CA CYS A 306 2.09 3.06 -17.93
C CYS A 306 2.63 2.44 -19.22
N ASN A 307 1.99 2.71 -20.36
CA ASN A 307 2.41 2.22 -21.66
C ASN A 307 3.78 2.81 -22.06
N ILE A 308 4.86 2.05 -21.86
CA ILE A 308 6.20 2.44 -22.34
C ILE A 308 6.25 2.28 -23.85
N SER A 309 6.54 3.37 -24.56
CA SER A 309 6.77 3.32 -26.00
C SER A 309 7.96 2.44 -26.36
N SER A 310 7.79 1.57 -27.37
CA SER A 310 8.83 0.71 -27.94
C SER A 310 10.12 1.45 -28.32
N GLU A 311 10.01 2.70 -28.77
CA GLU A 311 11.17 3.53 -29.12
C GLU A 311 12.07 3.84 -27.92
N LYS A 312 11.48 4.08 -26.73
CA LYS A 312 12.24 4.36 -25.51
C LYS A 312 13.04 3.13 -25.08
N VAL A 313 12.42 1.95 -25.19
CA VAL A 313 13.08 0.67 -24.90
C VAL A 313 14.24 0.43 -25.87
N LEU A 314 14.04 0.66 -27.17
CA LEU A 314 15.09 0.49 -28.19
C LEU A 314 16.27 1.45 -28.01
N ARG A 315 16.06 2.65 -27.46
CA ARG A 315 17.16 3.59 -27.13
C ARG A 315 17.90 3.21 -25.86
N ALA A 316 17.24 2.56 -24.90
CA ALA A 316 17.83 2.15 -23.62
C ALA A 316 18.59 0.82 -23.71
N LEU A 317 18.09 -0.14 -24.51
CA LEU A 317 18.67 -1.49 -24.64
C LEU A 317 20.17 -1.52 -24.97
N PRO A 318 20.72 -0.71 -25.91
CA PRO A 318 22.15 -0.70 -26.19
C PRO A 318 23.05 -0.32 -25.01
N GLN A 319 22.50 0.35 -23.99
CA GLN A 319 23.25 0.74 -22.79
C GLN A 319 23.51 -0.46 -21.87
N VAL A 320 22.72 -1.52 -21.98
CA VAL A 320 22.70 -2.65 -21.04
C VAL A 320 22.82 -4.01 -21.73
N GLY A 321 22.65 -4.07 -23.05
CA GLY A 321 22.73 -5.30 -23.83
C GLY A 321 23.47 -5.15 -25.15
N VAL A 322 23.85 -6.29 -25.71
CA VAL A 322 24.46 -6.47 -27.03
C VAL A 322 23.55 -7.36 -27.87
N LEU A 323 23.29 -6.94 -29.11
CA LEU A 323 22.45 -7.70 -30.04
C LEU A 323 23.29 -8.73 -30.80
N ILE A 324 22.93 -10.01 -30.69
CA ILE A 324 23.59 -11.13 -31.36
C ILE A 324 22.53 -12.01 -32.01
N HIS A 325 22.60 -12.18 -33.34
CA HIS A 325 21.66 -13.01 -34.12
C HIS A 325 20.17 -12.74 -33.81
N GLY A 326 19.80 -11.48 -33.60
CA GLY A 326 18.41 -11.07 -33.32
C GLY A 326 17.98 -11.18 -31.84
N ASN A 327 18.88 -11.57 -30.93
CA ASN A 327 18.60 -11.65 -29.49
C ASN A 327 19.52 -10.71 -28.71
N TRP A 328 18.98 -10.11 -27.65
CA TRP A 328 19.71 -9.25 -26.72
C TRP A 328 20.36 -10.10 -25.63
N VAL A 329 21.64 -9.79 -25.37
CA VAL A 329 22.49 -10.45 -24.38
C VAL A 329 23.02 -9.38 -23.43
N PRO A 330 23.04 -9.57 -22.11
CA PRO A 330 23.54 -8.55 -21.18
C PRO A 330 25.00 -8.21 -21.48
N GLN A 331 25.39 -6.96 -21.28
CA GLN A 331 26.80 -6.55 -21.35
C GLN A 331 27.64 -7.24 -20.27
N SER A 332 28.94 -7.43 -20.54
CA SER A 332 29.81 -8.27 -19.70
C SER A 332 30.08 -7.70 -18.31
N ASP A 333 30.06 -6.37 -18.18
CA ASP A 333 30.16 -5.61 -16.93
C ASP A 333 28.92 -5.72 -16.02
N ILE A 334 27.76 -6.13 -16.56
CA ILE A 334 26.56 -6.43 -15.76
C ILE A 334 26.65 -7.82 -15.12
N ILE A 335 27.26 -8.78 -15.82
CA ILE A 335 27.46 -10.15 -15.33
C ILE A 335 28.66 -10.20 -14.37
N TYR A 336 29.72 -9.47 -14.69
CA TYR A 336 30.96 -9.39 -13.93
C TYR A 336 31.20 -7.95 -13.50
N PRO A 337 30.72 -7.53 -12.32
CA PRO A 337 30.97 -6.19 -11.79
C PRO A 337 32.46 -5.90 -11.64
N THR A 338 32.84 -4.62 -11.71
CA THR A 338 34.21 -4.19 -11.44
C THR A 338 34.60 -4.60 -10.01
N ASP A 339 35.88 -4.96 -9.82
CA ASP A 339 36.46 -5.31 -8.51
C ASP A 339 36.01 -6.64 -7.86
N THR A 340 35.35 -7.52 -8.62
CA THR A 340 35.07 -8.91 -8.17
C THR A 340 36.11 -9.91 -8.68
N LEU A 341 36.34 -10.99 -7.93
CA LEU A 341 37.18 -12.12 -8.33
C LEU A 341 36.32 -13.34 -8.68
N SER A 342 36.80 -14.21 -9.59
CA SER A 342 36.13 -15.48 -9.86
C SER A 342 36.13 -16.38 -8.63
N ASN A 343 35.08 -17.19 -8.49
CA ASN A 343 34.91 -18.05 -7.31
C ASN A 343 35.92 -19.21 -7.27
N SER A 344 36.39 -19.67 -8.43
CA SER A 344 37.25 -20.87 -8.53
C SER A 344 38.72 -20.51 -8.39
N ASN A 345 39.26 -19.70 -9.30
CA ASN A 345 40.69 -19.42 -9.39
C ASN A 345 41.08 -17.95 -9.10
N GLY A 346 40.14 -17.14 -8.58
CA GLY A 346 40.42 -15.75 -8.19
C GLY A 346 40.77 -14.83 -9.38
N VAL A 347 40.26 -15.12 -10.57
CA VAL A 347 40.53 -14.35 -11.78
C VAL A 347 39.84 -12.99 -11.70
N SER A 348 40.54 -11.92 -12.10
CA SER A 348 39.97 -10.56 -12.06
C SER A 348 38.77 -10.40 -12.99
N SER A 349 37.77 -9.62 -12.56
CA SER A 349 36.60 -9.31 -13.37
C SER A 349 36.97 -8.66 -14.71
N GLU A 350 38.04 -7.86 -14.77
CA GLU A 350 38.53 -7.31 -16.03
C GLU A 350 38.86 -8.39 -17.08
N LEU A 351 39.51 -9.47 -16.65
CA LEU A 351 39.87 -10.57 -17.56
C LEU A 351 38.63 -11.37 -17.95
N MET A 352 37.71 -11.61 -17.02
CA MET A 352 36.41 -12.25 -17.28
C MET A 352 35.55 -11.46 -18.27
N ILE A 353 35.48 -10.13 -18.11
CA ILE A 353 34.77 -9.21 -19.02
C ILE A 353 35.36 -9.31 -20.42
N ARG A 354 36.70 -9.22 -20.56
CA ARG A 354 37.38 -9.29 -21.86
C ARG A 354 37.19 -10.65 -22.53
N ALA A 355 37.27 -11.73 -21.76
CA ALA A 355 37.04 -13.08 -22.27
C ALA A 355 35.60 -13.28 -22.74
N ARG A 356 34.61 -12.78 -22.00
CA ARG A 356 33.20 -12.82 -22.40
C ARG A 356 32.94 -11.98 -23.64
N ASP A 357 33.51 -10.79 -23.72
CA ASP A 357 33.43 -9.92 -24.88
C ASP A 357 34.04 -10.59 -26.14
N TYR A 358 35.14 -11.32 -25.98
CA TYR A 358 35.72 -12.16 -27.04
C TYR A 358 34.75 -13.26 -27.47
N VAL A 359 34.15 -13.98 -26.53
CA VAL A 359 33.17 -15.06 -26.83
C VAL A 359 31.95 -14.50 -27.57
N LEU A 360 31.37 -13.38 -27.12
CA LEU A 360 30.28 -12.68 -27.80
C LEU A 360 30.66 -12.27 -29.23
N PHE A 361 31.85 -11.69 -29.39
CA PHE A 361 32.38 -11.31 -30.70
C PHE A 361 32.52 -12.53 -31.62
N ARG A 362 33.03 -13.66 -31.11
CA ARG A 362 33.16 -14.89 -31.89
C ARG A 362 31.79 -15.43 -32.29
N PHE A 363 30.83 -15.49 -31.37
CA PHE A 363 29.47 -15.91 -31.66
C PHE A 363 28.76 -15.02 -32.69
N SER A 364 29.13 -13.74 -32.85
CA SER A 364 28.60 -12.91 -33.94
C SER A 364 28.96 -13.43 -35.35
N ARG A 365 29.97 -14.30 -35.47
CA ARG A 365 30.50 -14.80 -36.75
C ARG A 365 30.41 -16.31 -36.92
N VAL A 366 30.44 -17.06 -35.83
CA VAL A 366 30.38 -18.53 -35.84
C VAL A 366 29.21 -19.04 -35.01
N LYS A 367 28.64 -20.18 -35.41
CA LYS A 367 27.49 -20.78 -34.73
C LYS A 367 27.87 -21.58 -33.48
N TYR A 368 29.11 -22.05 -33.41
CA TYR A 368 29.61 -22.89 -32.33
C TYR A 368 31.04 -22.50 -31.94
N LEU A 369 31.39 -22.75 -30.68
CA LEU A 369 32.73 -22.55 -30.14
C LEU A 369 33.16 -23.75 -29.28
N TYR A 370 34.45 -24.07 -29.31
CA TYR A 370 35.04 -25.11 -28.48
C TYR A 370 35.73 -24.49 -27.26
N ARG A 371 35.55 -25.09 -26.08
CA ARG A 371 36.17 -24.62 -24.82
C ARG A 371 37.69 -24.43 -24.96
N ARG A 372 38.38 -25.38 -25.62
CA ARG A 372 39.83 -25.33 -25.85
C ARG A 372 40.26 -24.08 -26.64
N GLN A 373 39.49 -23.69 -27.65
CA GLN A 373 39.80 -22.48 -28.44
C GLN A 373 39.63 -21.19 -27.65
N VAL A 374 38.68 -21.18 -26.70
CA VAL A 374 38.47 -20.04 -25.80
C VAL A 374 39.62 -19.97 -24.80
N ILE A 375 39.96 -21.07 -24.12
CA ILE A 375 41.09 -21.16 -23.18
C ILE A 375 42.37 -20.63 -23.81
N THR A 376 42.74 -21.13 -25.00
CA THR A 376 43.97 -20.71 -25.69
C THR A 376 43.96 -19.22 -26.07
N ALA A 377 42.80 -18.67 -26.41
CA ALA A 377 42.68 -17.27 -26.86
C ALA A 377 42.50 -16.25 -25.73
N THR A 378 41.97 -16.67 -24.57
CA THR A 378 41.70 -15.77 -23.44
C THR A 378 42.66 -15.98 -22.27
N GLN A 379 43.48 -17.04 -22.31
CA GLN A 379 44.36 -17.46 -21.20
C GLN A 379 43.59 -17.67 -19.88
N LEU A 380 42.30 -17.98 -19.96
CA LEU A 380 41.49 -18.29 -18.79
C LEU A 380 41.73 -19.74 -18.36
N PRO A 381 41.74 -20.04 -17.04
CA PRO A 381 41.69 -21.41 -16.58
C PRO A 381 40.43 -22.11 -17.11
N PRO A 382 40.43 -23.46 -17.14
CA PRO A 382 39.33 -24.20 -17.73
C PRO A 382 37.96 -23.80 -17.17
N ASP A 383 37.85 -23.66 -15.85
CA ASP A 383 36.57 -23.45 -15.14
C ASP A 383 35.95 -22.09 -15.48
N GLU A 384 36.74 -21.01 -15.44
CA GLU A 384 36.31 -19.68 -15.88
C GLU A 384 35.94 -19.67 -17.37
N ALA A 385 36.68 -20.38 -18.22
CA ALA A 385 36.34 -20.47 -19.63
C ALA A 385 35.00 -21.20 -19.86
N ALA A 386 34.67 -22.21 -19.04
CA ALA A 386 33.36 -22.85 -19.07
C ALA A 386 32.27 -21.92 -18.53
N GLU A 387 32.53 -21.22 -17.44
CA GLU A 387 31.59 -20.26 -16.84
C GLU A 387 31.21 -19.16 -17.85
N VAL A 388 32.21 -18.54 -18.48
CA VAL A 388 32.00 -17.51 -19.52
C VAL A 388 31.18 -18.07 -20.68
N LEU A 389 31.46 -19.30 -21.13
CA LEU A 389 30.70 -19.93 -22.21
C LEU A 389 29.25 -20.24 -21.80
N GLN A 390 29.03 -20.75 -20.59
CA GLN A 390 27.71 -21.06 -20.04
C GLN A 390 26.87 -19.80 -19.74
N SER A 391 27.51 -18.65 -19.59
CA SER A 391 26.82 -17.36 -19.44
C SER A 391 26.02 -16.95 -20.68
N VAL A 392 26.35 -17.50 -21.86
CA VAL A 392 25.78 -17.09 -23.16
C VAL A 392 25.35 -18.25 -24.06
N ALA A 393 25.84 -19.47 -23.82
CA ALA A 393 25.65 -20.63 -24.68
C ALA A 393 25.34 -21.90 -23.87
N ARG A 394 24.73 -22.89 -24.52
CA ARG A 394 24.49 -24.22 -23.96
C ARG A 394 25.53 -25.20 -24.47
N LEU A 395 25.97 -26.11 -23.61
CA LEU A 395 26.85 -27.22 -23.97
C LEU A 395 26.03 -28.26 -24.74
N ASN A 396 26.48 -28.64 -25.94
CA ASN A 396 25.92 -29.78 -26.67
C ASN A 396 26.85 -30.98 -26.54
N SER A 397 26.36 -32.06 -25.92
CA SER A 397 27.11 -33.30 -25.66
C SER A 397 26.84 -34.39 -26.71
N GLU A 398 26.01 -34.15 -27.72
CA GLU A 398 25.52 -35.20 -28.65
C GLU A 398 26.51 -35.63 -29.74
N LYS A 399 27.62 -34.90 -29.96
CA LYS A 399 28.65 -35.28 -30.93
C LYS A 399 30.03 -35.18 -30.28
N SER A 400 30.97 -36.01 -30.74
CA SER A 400 32.32 -36.30 -30.21
C SER A 400 33.29 -35.15 -29.91
N GLY A 401 32.82 -33.90 -29.85
CA GLY A 401 33.55 -32.78 -29.27
C GLY A 401 32.60 -31.91 -28.47
N ASN A 402 32.92 -31.66 -27.19
CA ASN A 402 32.18 -30.73 -26.33
C ASN A 402 32.22 -29.30 -26.92
N TYR A 403 31.18 -28.88 -27.64
CA TYR A 403 31.04 -27.53 -28.20
C TYR A 403 29.84 -26.79 -27.61
N TYR A 404 29.91 -25.47 -27.65
CA TYR A 404 28.90 -24.56 -27.12
C TYR A 404 28.18 -23.86 -28.28
N CYS A 405 26.86 -23.82 -28.24
CA CYS A 405 26.02 -23.12 -29.21
C CYS A 405 25.04 -22.17 -28.51
N LEU A 406 24.66 -21.09 -29.19
CA LEU A 406 23.68 -20.15 -28.66
C LEU A 406 22.28 -20.82 -28.58
N PRO A 407 21.51 -20.58 -27.50
CA PRO A 407 20.17 -21.13 -27.34
C PRO A 407 19.14 -20.36 -28.18
N ILE A 408 19.28 -20.39 -29.51
CA ILE A 408 18.40 -19.67 -30.44
C ILE A 408 17.25 -20.59 -30.86
N LYS A 409 16.00 -20.19 -30.62
CA LYS A 409 14.83 -20.71 -31.36
C LYS A 409 14.88 -20.12 -32.78
N SER A 410 14.68 -20.94 -33.82
CA SER A 410 14.70 -20.53 -35.23
C SER A 410 13.98 -19.19 -35.45
N LEU A 411 14.71 -18.18 -35.95
CA LEU A 411 14.21 -16.81 -36.10
C LEU A 411 13.14 -16.72 -37.21
N ASN A 412 12.01 -16.04 -36.94
CA ASN A 412 11.11 -15.54 -37.98
C ASN A 412 11.85 -14.51 -38.86
N ARG A 413 11.58 -14.51 -40.17
CA ARG A 413 12.28 -13.69 -41.17
C ARG A 413 12.11 -12.18 -40.97
N ASP A 414 11.08 -11.74 -40.27
CA ASP A 414 10.71 -10.32 -40.18
C ASP A 414 11.61 -9.51 -39.24
N THR A 415 12.13 -10.12 -38.16
CA THR A 415 13.08 -9.47 -37.24
C THR A 415 14.48 -9.31 -37.84
N GLN A 416 14.83 -10.08 -38.86
CA GLN A 416 16.10 -9.87 -39.58
C GLN A 416 16.11 -8.53 -40.34
N ASN A 417 14.97 -8.04 -40.82
CA ASN A 417 14.91 -6.83 -41.64
C ASN A 417 15.03 -5.54 -40.80
N LEU A 418 14.46 -5.49 -39.60
CA LEU A 418 14.54 -4.34 -38.69
C LEU A 418 15.97 -3.98 -38.26
N PHE A 419 16.89 -4.95 -38.28
CA PHE A 419 18.27 -4.77 -37.80
C PHE A 419 19.35 -4.93 -38.88
N LYS A 420 18.97 -5.16 -40.16
CA LYS A 420 19.91 -5.36 -41.28
C LYS A 420 20.82 -4.14 -41.53
N ASP A 421 20.32 -2.93 -41.30
CA ASP A 421 21.05 -1.69 -41.59
C ASP A 421 21.89 -1.15 -40.43
N ARG A 422 21.81 -1.78 -39.26
CA ARG A 422 22.51 -1.28 -38.07
C ARG A 422 23.49 -2.30 -37.52
N LYS A 423 24.77 -2.18 -37.93
CA LYS A 423 25.91 -2.89 -37.32
C LYS A 423 26.12 -2.42 -35.86
N TRP A 424 25.32 -2.92 -34.92
CA TRP A 424 25.36 -2.55 -33.50
C TRP A 424 26.31 -3.37 -32.63
N PHE A 425 27.29 -4.07 -33.21
CA PHE A 425 28.44 -4.44 -32.38
C PHE A 425 29.30 -3.19 -32.28
N GLY A 426 29.17 -2.46 -31.16
CA GLY A 426 29.79 -1.15 -30.95
C GLY A 426 31.21 -1.12 -31.52
N GLU A 427 31.41 -0.37 -32.60
CA GLU A 427 32.66 -0.40 -33.36
C GLU A 427 33.87 -0.13 -32.46
N LEU A 428 33.69 0.68 -31.42
CA LEU A 428 34.68 0.95 -30.37
C LEU A 428 35.00 -0.27 -29.50
N ARG A 429 34.01 -1.06 -29.07
CA ARG A 429 34.21 -2.26 -28.25
C ARG A 429 34.86 -3.36 -29.10
N SER A 430 34.43 -3.53 -30.35
CA SER A 430 35.12 -4.36 -31.35
C SER A 430 36.58 -3.93 -31.60
N LYS A 431 36.86 -2.62 -31.72
CA LYS A 431 38.23 -2.08 -31.90
C LYS A 431 39.11 -2.38 -30.68
N HIS A 432 38.60 -2.21 -29.46
CA HIS A 432 39.34 -2.51 -28.23
C HIS A 432 39.63 -4.01 -28.06
N ILE A 433 38.64 -4.86 -28.31
CA ILE A 433 38.80 -6.33 -28.31
C ILE A 433 39.85 -6.73 -29.35
N MET A 434 39.77 -6.22 -30.58
CA MET A 434 40.73 -6.54 -31.64
C MET A 434 42.14 -6.03 -31.31
N LYS A 435 42.27 -4.84 -30.72
CA LYS A 435 43.57 -4.30 -30.27
C LYS A 435 44.19 -5.13 -29.15
N TRP A 436 43.37 -5.65 -28.24
CA TRP A 436 43.80 -6.54 -27.15
C TRP A 436 44.24 -7.92 -27.68
N ILE A 437 43.45 -8.53 -28.57
CA ILE A 437 43.80 -9.82 -29.22
C ILE A 437 45.13 -9.68 -29.99
N LEU A 438 45.28 -8.62 -30.78
CA LEU A 438 46.49 -8.37 -31.57
C LEU A 438 47.73 -8.11 -30.72
N ARG A 439 47.57 -7.55 -29.51
CA ARG A 439 48.68 -7.26 -28.60
C ARG A 439 49.18 -8.50 -27.85
N ASN A 440 48.30 -9.46 -27.59
CA ASN A 440 48.61 -10.64 -26.77
C ASN A 440 48.83 -11.93 -27.58
N HIS A 441 48.48 -11.96 -28.87
CA HIS A 441 48.64 -13.12 -29.74
C HIS A 441 49.09 -12.74 -31.18
N PRO A 442 50.39 -12.50 -31.41
CA PRO A 442 50.92 -12.17 -32.74
C PRO A 442 50.87 -13.33 -33.76
N SER A 443 50.65 -14.57 -33.30
CA SER A 443 50.67 -15.80 -34.10
C SER A 443 49.32 -16.23 -34.70
N VAL A 444 48.26 -15.41 -34.65
CA VAL A 444 46.98 -15.66 -35.37
C VAL A 444 47.10 -15.39 -36.89
N HIS A 445 48.31 -15.43 -37.42
CA HIS A 445 48.65 -15.11 -38.80
C HIS A 445 48.77 -16.35 -39.70
N GLU A 446 48.12 -17.47 -39.37
CA GLU A 446 48.13 -18.66 -40.22
C GLU A 446 46.71 -19.20 -40.39
N ASN A 447 46.04 -18.66 -41.41
CA ASN A 447 45.05 -19.34 -42.26
C ASN A 447 44.46 -18.31 -43.25
N GLY A 448 45.19 -18.06 -44.34
CA GLY A 448 44.77 -17.67 -45.70
C GLY A 448 43.74 -16.55 -45.98
N ARG A 449 42.93 -16.08 -45.02
CA ARG A 449 41.86 -15.07 -45.21
C ARG A 449 42.12 -13.76 -44.46
N PHE A 450 43.05 -13.71 -43.50
CA PHE A 450 43.43 -12.47 -42.81
C PHE A 450 44.36 -11.57 -43.64
N GLY A 451 45.12 -12.11 -44.59
CA GLY A 451 45.99 -11.32 -45.48
C GLY A 451 45.23 -10.35 -46.38
N LYS A 452 44.01 -10.71 -46.83
CA LYS A 452 43.16 -9.82 -47.65
C LYS A 452 42.58 -8.64 -46.84
N ILE A 453 42.38 -8.81 -45.54
CA ILE A 453 41.94 -7.72 -44.64
C ILE A 453 43.07 -6.71 -44.44
N ASN A 454 44.32 -7.16 -44.33
CA ASN A 454 45.49 -6.29 -44.15
C ASN A 454 45.73 -5.38 -45.38
N CYS A 455 45.59 -5.92 -46.60
CA CYS A 455 45.69 -5.14 -47.84
C CYS A 455 44.55 -4.11 -47.98
N ASN A 456 43.33 -4.47 -47.61
CA ASN A 456 42.18 -3.55 -47.63
C ASN A 456 42.25 -2.50 -46.51
N LEU A 457 42.76 -2.84 -45.33
CA LEU A 457 42.96 -1.90 -44.22
C LEU A 457 44.07 -0.89 -44.55
N ARG A 458 45.18 -1.33 -45.18
CA ARG A 458 46.24 -0.41 -45.65
C ARG A 458 45.75 0.50 -46.78
N LYS A 459 44.99 -0.02 -47.76
CA LYS A 459 44.37 0.80 -48.81
C LYS A 459 43.35 1.79 -48.25
N TYR A 460 42.52 1.36 -47.29
CA TYR A 460 41.51 2.20 -46.65
C TYR A 460 42.14 3.26 -45.72
N LEU A 461 43.22 2.93 -45.00
CA LEU A 461 43.99 3.89 -44.20
C LEU A 461 44.72 4.91 -45.08
N LYS A 462 45.26 4.51 -46.24
CA LYS A 462 45.86 5.43 -47.22
C LYS A 462 44.80 6.35 -47.84
N GLN A 463 43.65 5.80 -48.21
CA GLN A 463 42.52 6.56 -48.75
C GLN A 463 41.86 7.50 -47.73
N LYS A 464 41.93 7.17 -46.42
CA LYS A 464 41.42 8.00 -45.33
C LYS A 464 42.45 9.04 -44.88
N HIS A 465 43.75 8.74 -44.97
CA HIS A 465 44.83 9.72 -44.80
C HIS A 465 44.72 10.78 -45.91
N ASP A 466 44.61 10.39 -47.18
CA ASP A 466 44.44 11.33 -48.29
C ASP A 466 43.15 12.15 -48.16
N LYS A 467 42.01 11.55 -47.77
CA LYS A 467 40.74 12.27 -47.52
C LYS A 467 40.75 13.16 -46.27
N GLN A 468 41.48 12.81 -45.21
CA GLN A 468 41.62 13.66 -44.02
C GLN A 468 42.48 14.89 -44.31
N TYR A 469 43.49 14.80 -45.18
CA TYR A 469 44.27 15.95 -45.60
C TYR A 469 43.52 16.87 -46.58
N THR A 470 42.68 16.32 -47.48
CA THR A 470 41.82 17.15 -48.35
C THR A 470 40.71 17.87 -47.55
N ASN A 471 40.08 17.19 -46.58
CA ASN A 471 39.08 17.83 -45.72
C ASN A 471 39.68 18.84 -44.73
N MET A 472 40.90 18.63 -44.24
CA MET A 472 41.61 19.66 -43.44
C MET A 472 41.90 20.90 -44.26
N TYR A 473 42.32 20.77 -45.53
CA TYR A 473 42.60 21.93 -46.39
C TYR A 473 41.34 22.72 -46.74
N CYS A 474 40.17 22.07 -46.88
CA CYS A 474 38.89 22.77 -47.09
C CYS A 474 38.40 23.48 -45.82
N ILE A 475 38.55 22.84 -44.65
CA ILE A 475 38.12 23.41 -43.35
C ILE A 475 39.04 24.58 -42.93
N PHE A 476 40.34 24.54 -43.24
CA PHE A 476 41.25 25.67 -42.96
C PHE A 476 41.07 26.87 -43.91
N LYS A 477 40.44 26.70 -45.08
CA LYS A 477 40.15 27.81 -46.01
C LYS A 477 38.85 28.54 -45.63
N GLU A 478 37.87 27.85 -45.06
CA GLU A 478 36.61 28.44 -44.59
C GLU A 478 36.73 29.15 -43.23
N ILE A 479 37.63 28.71 -42.35
CA ILE A 479 37.83 29.36 -41.03
C ILE A 479 38.62 30.68 -41.13
N LYS A 480 39.31 30.96 -42.26
CA LYS A 480 40.04 32.21 -42.47
C LYS A 480 39.20 33.35 -43.07
N TYR A 481 37.98 33.09 -43.53
CA TYR A 481 37.08 34.11 -44.09
C TYR A 481 35.95 34.58 -43.15
N CYS A 482 35.80 33.98 -41.97
CA CYS A 482 34.80 34.39 -40.97
C CYS A 482 35.38 35.18 -39.77
N LEU A 483 36.63 35.65 -39.85
CA LEU A 483 37.26 36.47 -38.80
C LEU A 483 37.79 37.84 -39.30
N ILE A 484 37.41 38.24 -40.51
CA ILE A 484 37.49 39.64 -40.96
C ILE A 484 36.19 39.94 -41.71
N LEU A 485 35.18 40.40 -40.97
CA LEU A 485 34.14 41.37 -41.33
C LEU A 485 33.21 41.58 -40.14
#